data_AF-A0A7K3RVL8-F1
#
_entry.id   AF-A0A7K3RVL8-F1
#
_cell.length_a   1.000
_cell.length_b   1.000
_cell.length_c   1.000
_cell.angle_alpha   90.00
_cell.angle_beta   90.00
_cell.angle_gamma   90.00
#
_symmetry.space_group_name_H-M   'P 1'
#
loop_
_entity.id
_entity.type
_entity.pdbx_description
1 polymer ?
#
loop_
_entity_poly.entity_id
_entity_poly.type
_entity_poly.pdbx_seq_one_letter_code
_entity_poly.pdbx_strand_id
1 'polypeptide(L)'
;MRTDDVRALYDRTMRERARPDGPGVRVERDGPLVRQVGGPDDWNGVVWSSPGLDAEGADAAIAAQIGHCAALGLPEFEWKLYAHDGPADLGDRLRAAGFVPEPP
;
A
#
# COMPACT_ATOMS: atom_id res chain seq x y z
N MET A 1 -18.28 12.57 -16.42
CA MET A 1 -17.51 12.38 -15.17
C MET A 1 -16.16 13.02 -15.36
N ARG A 2 -15.71 13.91 -14.45
CA ARG A 2 -14.38 14.54 -14.57
C ARG A 2 -13.31 13.52 -14.16
N THR A 3 -12.08 13.65 -14.65
CA THR A 3 -10.98 12.73 -14.34
C THR A 3 -10.75 12.55 -12.84
N ASP A 4 -10.85 13.63 -12.06
CA ASP A 4 -10.71 13.58 -10.61
C ASP A 4 -11.81 12.76 -9.93
N ASP A 5 -13.04 12.80 -10.46
CA ASP A 5 -14.16 11.99 -9.94
C ASP A 5 -13.93 10.50 -10.20
N VAL A 6 -13.38 10.15 -11.38
CA VAL A 6 -13.03 8.77 -11.72
C VAL A 6 -11.95 8.24 -10.79
N ARG A 7 -10.92 9.05 -10.57
CA ARG A 7 -9.79 8.71 -9.68
C ARG A 7 -10.26 8.49 -8.24
N ALA A 8 -11.04 9.43 -7.70
CA ALA A 8 -11.57 9.30 -6.35
C ALA A 8 -12.52 8.10 -6.20
N LEU A 9 -13.30 7.80 -7.24
CA LEU A 9 -14.13 6.58 -7.24
C LEU A 9 -13.25 5.33 -7.24
N TYR A 10 -12.23 5.29 -8.09
CA TYR A 10 -11.27 4.18 -8.17
C TYR A 10 -10.55 3.95 -6.84
N ASP A 11 -9.99 5.00 -6.24
CA ASP A 11 -9.31 4.89 -4.94
C ASP A 11 -10.25 4.34 -3.88
N ARG A 12 -11.48 4.85 -3.80
CA ARG A 12 -12.45 4.39 -2.82
C ARG A 12 -12.89 2.94 -3.04
N THR A 13 -13.16 2.54 -4.28
CA THR A 13 -13.75 1.21 -4.56
C THR A 13 -12.71 0.11 -4.70
N MET A 14 -11.62 0.40 -5.41
CA MET A 14 -10.61 -0.60 -5.76
C MET A 14 -9.48 -0.67 -4.74
N ARG A 15 -9.17 0.43 -4.05
CA ARG A 15 -8.01 0.50 -3.14
C ARG A 15 -8.44 0.51 -1.67
N GLU A 16 -9.16 1.54 -1.21
CA GLU A 16 -9.64 1.68 0.17
C GLU A 16 -10.60 0.54 0.57
N ARG A 17 -11.48 0.15 -0.35
CA ARG A 17 -12.45 -0.95 -0.15
C ARG A 17 -12.04 -2.25 -0.82
N ALA A 18 -10.75 -2.44 -1.06
CA ALA A 18 -10.21 -3.66 -1.65
C ALA A 18 -10.77 -4.91 -0.97
N ARG A 19 -11.02 -5.92 -1.81
CA ARG A 19 -11.44 -7.27 -1.43
C ARG A 19 -10.26 -8.20 -1.68
N PRO A 20 -10.15 -9.33 -0.96
CA PRO A 20 -9.09 -10.30 -1.24
C PRO A 20 -9.18 -10.81 -2.67
N ASP A 21 -8.03 -10.91 -3.34
CA ASP A 21 -7.95 -11.35 -4.74
C ASP A 21 -8.08 -12.87 -4.93
N GLY A 22 -8.07 -13.66 -3.85
CA GLY A 22 -8.19 -15.11 -3.94
C GLY A 22 -8.43 -15.83 -2.60
N PRO A 23 -8.67 -17.15 -2.64
CA PRO A 23 -8.76 -17.98 -1.43
C PRO A 23 -7.44 -17.94 -0.63
N GLY A 24 -7.53 -17.90 0.70
CA GLY A 24 -6.34 -17.87 1.57
C GLY A 24 -5.69 -16.48 1.71
N VAL A 25 -6.04 -15.55 0.82
CA VAL A 25 -5.62 -14.15 0.86
C VAL A 25 -6.60 -13.35 1.74
N ARG A 26 -6.09 -12.39 2.50
CA ARG A 26 -6.89 -11.47 3.32
C ARG A 26 -6.52 -10.02 3.02
N VAL A 27 -7.51 -9.14 3.16
CA VAL A 27 -7.29 -7.68 3.13
C VAL A 27 -7.40 -7.15 4.55
N GLU A 28 -6.29 -6.64 5.06
CA GLU A 28 -6.20 -6.01 6.37
C GLU A 28 -6.35 -4.49 6.24
N ARG A 29 -7.01 -3.89 7.22
CA ARG A 29 -7.12 -2.43 7.38
C ARG A 29 -6.38 -2.09 8.66
N ASP A 30 -5.22 -1.48 8.52
CA ASP A 30 -4.29 -1.23 9.62
C ASP A 30 -3.95 0.26 9.67
N GLY A 31 -4.63 0.97 10.57
CA GLY A 31 -4.52 2.43 10.68
C GLY A 31 -4.72 3.12 9.33
N PRO A 32 -3.69 3.82 8.80
CA PRO A 32 -3.80 4.56 7.54
C PRO A 32 -3.65 3.66 6.30
N LEU A 33 -3.41 2.36 6.44
CA LEU A 33 -3.13 1.46 5.32
C LEU A 33 -4.24 0.44 5.09
N VAL A 34 -4.44 0.09 3.82
CA VAL A 34 -5.10 -1.15 3.41
C VAL A 34 -4.07 -2.02 2.72
N ARG A 35 -3.91 -3.25 3.17
CA ARG A 35 -2.93 -4.21 2.63
C ARG A 35 -3.55 -5.56 2.33
N GLN A 36 -3.02 -6.22 1.32
CA GLN A 36 -3.29 -7.62 1.03
C GLN A 36 -2.17 -8.50 1.60
N VAL A 37 -2.56 -9.60 2.22
CA VAL A 37 -1.63 -10.58 2.78
C VAL A 37 -2.11 -12.00 2.43
N GLY A 38 -1.22 -12.82 1.88
CA GLY A 38 -1.43 -14.22 1.55
C GLY A 38 -0.27 -15.10 2.02
N GLY A 39 -0.08 -16.22 1.36
CA GLY A 39 1.09 -17.09 1.51
C GLY A 39 2.32 -16.58 0.74
N PRO A 40 3.43 -17.36 0.76
CA PRO A 40 4.69 -16.97 0.13
C PRO A 40 4.63 -16.79 -1.39
N ASP A 41 3.70 -17.49 -2.05
CA ASP A 41 3.51 -17.45 -3.51
C ASP A 41 2.39 -16.47 -3.93
N ASP A 42 1.73 -15.81 -2.96
CA ASP A 42 0.67 -14.84 -3.23
C ASP A 42 1.24 -13.42 -3.37
N TRP A 43 0.49 -12.53 -4.03
CA TRP A 43 0.81 -11.10 -4.00
C TRP A 43 0.50 -10.50 -2.62
N ASN A 44 1.54 -9.91 -2.01
CA ASN A 44 1.49 -9.26 -0.72
C ASN A 44 1.85 -7.78 -0.89
N GLY A 45 1.10 -6.87 -0.27
CA GLY A 45 1.44 -5.46 -0.42
C GLY A 45 0.37 -4.48 0.04
N VAL A 46 0.77 -3.21 0.11
CA VAL A 46 -0.12 -2.09 0.41
C VAL A 46 -0.84 -1.68 -0.86
N VAL A 47 -2.17 -1.68 -0.82
CA VAL A 47 -3.04 -1.27 -1.95
C VAL A 47 -3.51 0.17 -1.82
N TRP A 48 -3.53 0.71 -0.60
CA TRP A 48 -4.01 2.07 -0.31
C TRP A 48 -3.33 2.65 0.93
N SER A 49 -3.05 3.95 0.87
CA SER A 49 -2.72 4.78 2.03
C SER A 49 -3.71 5.94 2.15
N SER A 50 -4.00 6.33 3.38
CA SER A 50 -4.93 7.44 3.68
C SER A 50 -4.45 8.76 3.07
N PRO A 51 -5.33 9.56 2.44
CA PRO A 51 -4.99 10.92 2.00
C PRO A 51 -4.53 11.86 3.14
N GLY A 52 -4.86 11.52 4.40
CA GLY A 52 -4.43 12.25 5.59
C GLY A 52 -3.09 11.79 6.16
N LEU A 53 -2.36 10.89 5.49
CA LEU A 53 -1.05 10.42 5.91
C LEU A 53 -0.02 11.54 5.75
N ASP A 54 0.50 12.03 6.87
CA ASP A 54 1.58 13.01 6.90
C ASP A 54 2.96 12.34 6.80
N ALA A 55 4.01 13.16 6.80
CA ALA A 55 5.39 12.72 6.65
C ALA A 55 5.84 11.74 7.75
N GLU A 56 5.58 12.07 9.01
CA GLU A 56 5.97 11.23 10.16
C GLU A 56 5.17 9.94 10.18
N GLY A 57 3.86 10.03 9.93
CA GLY A 57 2.98 8.88 9.79
C GLY A 57 3.39 7.98 8.63
N ALA A 58 3.87 8.53 7.51
CA ALA A 58 4.35 7.75 6.37
C ALA A 58 5.59 6.92 6.73
N ASP A 59 6.59 7.54 7.37
CA ASP A 59 7.81 6.83 7.77
C ASP A 59 7.49 5.71 8.79
N ALA A 60 6.62 6.00 9.75
CA ALA A 60 6.16 5.02 10.73
C ALA A 60 5.39 3.87 10.07
N ALA A 61 4.50 4.18 9.12
CA ALA A 61 3.70 3.19 8.39
C ALA A 61 4.57 2.28 7.51
N ILE A 62 5.59 2.85 6.83
CA ILE A 62 6.55 2.07 6.04
C ILE A 62 7.33 1.11 6.93
N ALA A 63 7.88 1.61 8.05
CA ALA A 63 8.62 0.77 9.00
C ALA A 63 7.75 -0.34 9.60
N ALA A 64 6.51 -0.02 9.97
CA ALA A 64 5.54 -0.99 10.48
C ALA A 64 5.21 -2.08 9.45
N GLN A 65 5.04 -1.69 8.18
CA GLN A 65 4.75 -2.63 7.10
C GLN A 65 5.92 -3.59 6.85
N ILE A 66 7.17 -3.08 6.82
CA ILE A 66 8.38 -3.91 6.71
C ILE A 66 8.42 -4.92 7.86
N GLY A 67 8.21 -4.47 9.10
CA GLY A 67 8.20 -5.33 10.28
C GLY A 67 7.09 -6.40 10.22
N HIS A 68 5.91 -6.03 9.73
CA HIS A 68 4.79 -6.96 9.55
C HIS A 68 5.12 -8.07 8.55
N CYS A 69 5.63 -7.72 7.37
CA CYS A 69 6.01 -8.70 6.34
C CYS A 69 7.16 -9.61 6.81
N ALA A 70 8.16 -9.04 7.50
CA ALA A 70 9.25 -9.82 8.08
C ALA A 70 8.77 -10.82 9.14
N ALA A 71 7.84 -10.41 10.03
CA ALA A 71 7.28 -11.29 11.05
C ALA A 71 6.46 -12.46 10.47
N LEU A 72 5.88 -12.26 9.28
CA LEU A 72 5.17 -13.30 8.54
C LEU A 72 6.09 -14.18 7.68
N GLY A 73 7.38 -13.85 7.59
CA GLY A 73 8.34 -14.56 6.74
C GLY A 73 8.07 -14.39 5.24
N LEU A 74 7.43 -13.29 4.84
CA LEU A 74 7.16 -13.02 3.43
C LEU A 74 8.46 -12.63 2.72
N PRO A 75 8.81 -13.28 1.59
CA PRO A 75 10.07 -13.02 0.90
C PRO A 75 10.09 -11.65 0.21
N GLU A 76 8.93 -11.18 -0.27
CA GLU A 76 8.76 -9.91 -0.95
C GLU A 76 7.35 -9.35 -0.72
N PHE A 77 7.21 -8.05 -0.90
CA PHE A 77 5.93 -7.36 -0.91
C PHE A 77 6.05 -6.03 -1.65
N GLU A 78 4.91 -5.51 -2.11
CA GLU A 78 4.84 -4.29 -2.92
C GLU A 78 4.10 -3.15 -2.19
N TRP A 79 4.32 -1.92 -2.64
CA TRP A 79 3.49 -0.77 -2.28
C TRP A 79 2.94 -0.11 -3.55
N LYS A 80 1.63 -0.21 -3.79
CA LYS A 80 0.98 0.43 -4.93
C LYS A 80 0.91 1.94 -4.73
N LEU A 81 1.85 2.64 -5.33
CA LEU A 81 1.99 4.09 -5.26
C LEU A 81 1.40 4.77 -6.50
N TYR A 82 0.53 5.73 -6.28
CA TYR A 82 0.00 6.62 -7.32
C TYR A 82 0.52 8.03 -7.10
N ALA A 83 0.68 8.80 -8.18
CA ALA A 83 1.24 10.15 -8.14
C ALA A 83 0.45 11.14 -7.26
N HIS A 84 -0.82 10.85 -6.96
CA HIS A 84 -1.68 11.65 -6.10
C HIS A 84 -1.76 11.14 -4.65
N ASP A 85 -1.06 10.06 -4.31
CA ASP A 85 -0.99 9.59 -2.94
C ASP A 85 -0.17 10.57 -2.08
N GLY A 86 -0.62 10.74 -0.85
CA GLY A 86 0.07 11.56 0.15
C GLY A 86 0.99 10.73 1.05
N PRO A 87 2.06 11.34 1.60
CA PRO A 87 2.58 12.67 1.27
C PRO A 87 3.19 12.73 -0.14
N ALA A 88 3.39 13.94 -0.69
CA ALA A 88 3.90 14.11 -2.06
C ALA A 88 5.30 13.51 -2.30
N ASP A 89 6.08 13.32 -1.23
CA ASP A 89 7.40 12.69 -1.23
C ASP A 89 7.36 11.20 -0.84
N LEU A 90 6.17 10.57 -0.78
CA LEU A 90 6.02 9.17 -0.37
C LEU A 90 6.90 8.21 -1.19
N GLY A 91 7.04 8.45 -2.49
CA GLY A 91 7.94 7.65 -3.34
C GLY A 91 9.40 7.73 -2.92
N ASP A 92 9.87 8.89 -2.47
CA ASP A 92 11.25 9.06 -2.00
C ASP A 92 11.46 8.42 -0.63
N ARG A 93 10.44 8.48 0.24
CA ARG A 93 10.44 7.79 1.55
C ARG A 93 10.51 6.27 1.38
N LEU A 94 9.71 5.71 0.45
CA LEU A 94 9.75 4.29 0.12
C LEU A 94 11.16 3.88 -0.36
N ARG A 95 11.77 4.67 -1.25
CA ARG A 95 13.15 4.41 -1.71
C ARG A 95 14.16 4.49 -0.57
N ALA A 96 14.05 5.47 0.31
CA ALA A 96 14.92 5.61 1.48
C ALA A 96 14.78 4.40 2.43
N ALA A 97 13.63 3.76 2.47
CA ALA A 97 13.38 2.54 3.24
C ALA A 97 13.77 1.23 2.50
N GLY A 98 14.31 1.32 1.29
CA GLY A 98 14.83 0.19 0.53
C GLY A 98 13.89 -0.38 -0.54
N PHE A 99 12.73 0.25 -0.79
CA PHE A 99 11.88 -0.15 -1.93
C PHE A 99 12.53 0.23 -3.26
N VAL A 100 12.36 -0.63 -4.25
CA VAL A 100 12.83 -0.39 -5.62
C VAL A 100 11.59 -0.21 -6.51
N PRO A 101 11.49 0.89 -7.28
CA PRO A 101 10.38 1.05 -8.21
C PRO A 101 10.47 0.02 -9.34
N GLU A 102 9.34 -0.57 -9.70
CA GLU A 102 9.28 -1.40 -10.90
C GLU A 102 9.55 -0.57 -12.16
N PRO A 103 10.22 -1.15 -13.18
CA PRO A 103 10.35 -0.52 -14.48
C PRO A 103 8.97 -0.25 -15.12
N PRO A 104 8.83 0.84 -15.89
CA PRO A 104 7.59 1.15 -16.62
C PRO A 104 7.32 0.20 -17.79
#